data_AF-A0A1Q7YKP1-F1
#
_entry.id   AF-A0A1Q7YKP1-F1
#
_cell.length_a   1.000
_cell.length_b   1.000
_cell.length_c   1.000
_cell.angle_alpha   90.00
_cell.angle_beta   90.00
_cell.angle_gamma   90.00
#
_symmetry.space_group_name_H-M   'P 1'
#
loop_
_entity.id
_entity.type
_entity.pdbx_description
1 polymer ?
#
loop_
_entity_poly.entity_id
_entity_poly.type
_entity_poly.pdbx_seq_one_letter_code
_entity_poly.pdbx_strand_id
1 'polypeptide(L)'
;MRVYIEDGRRFVRRAAERYDLIVLDAFTVRAHMPFHLATREFMQEIKERLAPGGVFLVNLVSAIDGSRSRILRSEYKTAASVFDSLYLFPRPYDFERGQAAPLPATRPRNVMLIALNGSEQWSAESIAKSARSLQAAGLVHTPTFLDDALNFYVGRLRTDDVPLLTDNYAPIDTMAF
;
A
#
# COMPACT_ATOMS: atom_id res chain seq x y z
N MET A 1 -11.57 17.99 -11.89
CA MET A 1 -11.80 17.04 -10.78
C MET A 1 -13.26 16.63 -10.79
N ARG A 2 -13.56 15.34 -10.72
CA ARG A 2 -14.93 14.80 -10.58
C ARG A 2 -15.03 14.13 -9.21
N VAL A 3 -16.16 14.28 -8.55
CA VAL A 3 -16.42 13.68 -7.23
C VAL A 3 -17.66 12.80 -7.35
N TYR A 4 -17.56 11.57 -6.84
CA TYR A 4 -18.65 10.60 -6.80
C TYR A 4 -18.97 10.29 -5.34
N ILE A 5 -20.24 10.41 -4.95
CA ILE A 5 -20.69 10.16 -3.58
C ILE A 5 -21.33 8.77 -3.53
N GLU A 6 -20.51 7.74 -3.31
CA GLU A 6 -20.94 6.36 -3.13
C GLU A 6 -19.87 5.52 -2.42
N ASP A 7 -20.17 4.25 -2.13
CA ASP A 7 -19.17 3.29 -1.65
C ASP A 7 -18.12 3.01 -2.74
N GLY A 8 -16.83 3.07 -2.39
CA GLY A 8 -15.74 2.95 -3.34
C GLY A 8 -15.72 1.61 -4.09
N ARG A 9 -16.06 0.50 -3.44
CA ARG A 9 -16.12 -0.81 -4.11
C ARG A 9 -17.29 -0.89 -5.09
N ARG A 10 -18.44 -0.30 -4.74
CA ARG A 10 -19.57 -0.18 -5.69
C ARG A 10 -19.20 0.63 -6.93
N PHE A 11 -18.45 1.72 -6.76
CA PHE A 11 -17.94 2.51 -7.88
C PHE A 11 -17.02 1.67 -8.77
N VAL A 12 -16.02 1.00 -8.20
CA VAL A 12 -15.06 0.14 -8.92
C VAL A 12 -15.78 -0.92 -9.76
N ARG A 13 -16.80 -1.58 -9.22
CA ARG A 13 -17.59 -2.59 -9.96
C ARG A 13 -18.32 -2.01 -11.16
N ARG A 14 -18.76 -0.75 -11.10
CA ARG A 14 -19.57 -0.09 -12.14
C ARG A 14 -18.79 0.75 -13.12
N ALA A 15 -17.55 1.11 -12.80
CA ALA A 15 -16.69 1.87 -13.69
C ALA A 15 -16.67 1.22 -15.10
N ALA A 16 -16.41 1.97 -16.15
CA ALA A 16 -16.09 1.41 -17.47
C ALA A 16 -14.64 1.71 -17.86
N GLU A 17 -14.09 2.76 -17.27
CA GLU A 17 -12.75 3.25 -17.52
C GLU A 17 -11.69 2.38 -16.80
N ARG A 18 -10.48 2.42 -17.35
CA ARG A 18 -9.27 1.93 -16.69
C ARG A 18 -8.43 3.11 -16.22
N TYR A 19 -7.68 2.91 -15.15
CA TYR A 19 -6.90 3.95 -14.50
C TYR A 19 -5.41 3.57 -14.48
N ASP A 20 -4.54 4.57 -14.66
CA ASP A 20 -3.08 4.40 -14.52
C ASP A 20 -2.67 4.31 -13.04
N LEU A 21 -3.44 4.92 -12.15
CA LEU A 21 -3.22 4.93 -10.72
C LEU A 21 -4.55 4.85 -9.98
N ILE A 22 -4.66 3.90 -9.05
CA ILE A 22 -5.74 3.81 -8.07
C ILE A 22 -5.11 3.91 -6.68
N VAL A 23 -5.58 4.86 -5.88
CA VAL A 23 -5.12 5.07 -4.50
C VAL A 23 -6.25 4.68 -3.54
N LEU A 24 -5.94 3.78 -2.61
CA LEU A 24 -6.80 3.40 -1.50
C LEU A 24 -6.30 4.03 -0.21
N ASP A 25 -7.00 5.08 0.21
CA ASP A 25 -6.77 5.80 1.46
C ASP A 25 -8.11 5.92 2.19
N ALA A 26 -8.54 4.83 2.81
CA ALA A 26 -9.86 4.70 3.41
C ALA A 26 -9.75 4.14 4.83
N PHE A 27 -10.16 4.95 5.80
CA PHE A 27 -10.16 4.57 7.22
C PHE A 27 -11.55 4.79 7.84
N THR A 28 -11.94 3.85 8.69
CA THR A 28 -13.11 3.96 9.55
C THR A 28 -12.80 4.82 10.77
N VAL A 29 -13.84 5.15 11.55
CA VAL A 29 -13.72 5.91 12.82
C VAL A 29 -12.76 5.23 13.82
N ARG A 30 -12.59 3.91 13.73
CA ARG A 30 -11.65 3.14 14.56
C ARG A 30 -10.25 3.02 13.94
N ALA A 31 -9.96 3.79 12.89
CA ALA A 31 -8.72 3.74 12.11
C ALA A 31 -8.44 2.39 11.41
N HIS A 32 -9.45 1.54 11.23
CA HIS A 32 -9.34 0.33 10.38
C HIS A 32 -9.79 0.66 8.95
N MET A 33 -9.15 0.09 7.94
CA MET A 33 -9.75 0.02 6.61
C MET A 33 -11.05 -0.81 6.67
N PRO A 34 -12.13 -0.50 5.93
CA PRO A 34 -13.28 -1.40 5.82
C PRO A 34 -12.90 -2.76 5.22
N PHE A 35 -13.37 -3.87 5.79
CA PHE A 35 -12.89 -5.22 5.42
C PHE A 35 -13.08 -5.54 3.94
N HIS A 36 -14.17 -5.07 3.36
CA HIS A 36 -14.52 -5.33 1.96
C HIS A 36 -13.59 -4.62 0.96
N LEU A 37 -12.69 -3.74 1.43
CA LEU A 37 -11.65 -3.09 0.65
C LEU A 37 -10.27 -3.75 0.80
N ALA A 38 -10.16 -4.80 1.62
CA ALA A 38 -8.91 -5.51 1.89
C ALA A 38 -8.87 -6.92 1.26
N THR A 39 -9.96 -7.36 0.62
CA THR A 39 -10.13 -8.74 0.18
C THR A 39 -9.49 -9.02 -1.17
N ARG A 40 -9.17 -10.29 -1.42
CA ARG A 40 -8.68 -10.76 -2.73
C ARG A 40 -9.65 -10.40 -3.83
N GLU A 41 -10.95 -10.58 -3.61
CA GLU A 41 -11.99 -10.31 -4.60
C GLU A 41 -12.05 -8.82 -4.96
N PHE A 42 -11.92 -7.93 -3.96
CA PHE A 42 -11.79 -6.50 -4.24
C PHE A 42 -10.50 -6.18 -5.00
N MET A 43 -9.37 -6.75 -4.61
CA MET A 43 -8.09 -6.55 -5.32
C MET A 43 -8.13 -7.05 -6.76
N GLN A 44 -8.89 -8.11 -7.06
CA GLN A 44 -9.16 -8.56 -8.43
C GLN A 44 -9.99 -7.54 -9.20
N GLU A 45 -11.07 -7.02 -8.60
CA GLU A 45 -11.87 -5.94 -9.18
C GLU A 45 -10.99 -4.70 -9.48
N ILE A 46 -10.07 -4.34 -8.57
CA ILE A 46 -9.09 -3.28 -8.79
C ILE A 46 -8.16 -3.59 -9.97
N LYS A 47 -7.57 -4.79 -10.04
CA LYS A 47 -6.68 -5.19 -11.13
C LYS A 47 -7.37 -5.09 -12.49
N GLU A 48 -8.65 -5.46 -12.56
CA GLU A 48 -9.47 -5.31 -13.77
C GLU A 48 -9.69 -3.85 -14.17
N ARG A 49 -9.66 -2.91 -13.23
CA ARG A 49 -9.75 -1.46 -13.45
C ARG A 49 -8.42 -0.76 -13.67
N LEU A 50 -7.30 -1.45 -13.55
CA LEU A 50 -6.02 -0.87 -13.91
C LEU A 50 -5.74 -0.99 -15.41
N ALA A 51 -5.10 0.03 -15.96
CA ALA A 51 -4.45 -0.07 -17.25
C ALA A 51 -3.25 -1.05 -17.15
N PRO A 52 -2.77 -1.64 -18.26
CA PRO A 52 -1.49 -2.33 -18.29
C PRO A 52 -0.37 -1.40 -17.81
N GLY A 53 0.45 -1.85 -16.85
CA GLY A 53 1.45 -1.02 -16.18
C GLY A 53 0.90 -0.10 -15.09
N GLY A 54 -0.42 -0.10 -14.86
CA GLY A 54 -1.06 0.71 -13.84
C GLY A 54 -0.70 0.30 -12.42
N VAL A 55 -0.88 1.23 -11.48
CA VAL A 55 -0.44 1.10 -10.09
C VAL A 55 -1.65 1.10 -9.15
N PHE A 56 -1.71 0.13 -8.25
CA PHE A 56 -2.56 0.17 -7.07
C PHE A 56 -1.73 0.53 -5.84
N LEU A 57 -2.07 1.64 -5.17
CA LEU A 57 -1.38 2.11 -3.97
C LEU A 57 -2.34 2.05 -2.79
N VAL A 58 -1.91 1.43 -1.69
CA VAL A 58 -2.68 1.32 -0.46
C VAL A 58 -1.92 1.97 0.68
N ASN A 59 -2.57 2.91 1.37
CA ASN A 59 -2.07 3.50 2.60
C ASN A 59 -2.53 2.67 3.80
N LEU A 60 -1.58 2.05 4.51
CA LEU A 60 -1.87 1.21 5.66
C LEU A 60 -1.24 1.76 6.93
N VAL A 61 -1.94 1.70 8.05
CA VAL A 61 -1.34 1.91 9.37
C VAL A 61 -0.98 0.55 9.94
N SER A 62 0.31 0.26 10.10
CA SER A 62 0.77 -1.04 10.63
C SER A 62 2.22 -0.95 11.14
N ALA A 63 2.62 -1.91 11.98
CA ALA A 63 4.02 -2.23 12.17
C ALA A 63 4.54 -3.10 11.00
N ILE A 64 5.86 -3.15 10.82
CA ILE A 64 6.51 -4.05 9.85
C ILE A 64 6.73 -5.44 10.46
N ASP A 65 7.00 -5.50 11.76
CA ASP A 65 7.22 -6.74 12.50
C ASP A 65 6.45 -6.79 13.83
N GLY A 66 6.37 -7.97 14.44
CA GLY A 66 5.69 -8.24 15.70
C GLY A 66 4.19 -8.52 15.55
N SER A 67 3.48 -8.60 16.67
CA SER A 67 2.03 -8.88 16.69
C SER A 67 1.20 -7.80 15.95
N ARG A 68 1.72 -6.58 15.90
CA ARG A 68 1.15 -5.39 15.26
C ARG A 68 1.34 -5.32 13.74
N SER A 69 2.04 -6.29 13.14
CA SER A 69 2.22 -6.36 11.68
C SER A 69 1.22 -7.28 10.99
N ARG A 70 0.30 -7.92 11.74
CA ARG A 70 -0.62 -8.93 11.20
C ARG A 70 -1.47 -8.41 10.06
N ILE A 71 -1.93 -7.16 10.12
CA ILE A 71 -2.71 -6.55 9.05
C ILE A 71 -1.88 -6.37 7.78
N LEU A 72 -0.69 -5.76 7.86
CA LEU A 72 0.22 -5.60 6.73
C LEU A 72 0.56 -6.95 6.09
N ARG A 73 0.84 -7.97 6.90
CA ARG A 73 1.21 -9.30 6.41
C ARG A 73 0.02 -10.01 5.75
N SER A 74 -1.20 -9.84 6.28
CA SER A 74 -2.43 -10.38 5.68
C SER A 74 -2.75 -9.70 4.35
N GLU A 75 -2.64 -8.37 4.29
CA GLU A 75 -2.86 -7.61 3.07
C GLU A 75 -1.79 -7.88 2.01
N TYR A 76 -0.52 -7.92 2.40
CA TYR A 76 0.57 -8.31 1.50
C TYR A 76 0.34 -9.71 0.93
N LYS A 77 -0.03 -10.69 1.77
CA LYS A 77 -0.38 -12.04 1.34
C LYS A 77 -1.55 -12.05 0.36
N THR A 78 -2.54 -11.20 0.58
CA THR A 78 -3.74 -11.11 -0.25
C THR A 78 -3.43 -10.46 -1.58
N ALA A 79 -2.71 -9.34 -1.59
CA ALA A 79 -2.23 -8.67 -2.80
C ALA A 79 -1.32 -9.59 -3.63
N ALA A 80 -0.46 -10.38 -2.97
CA ALA A 80 0.45 -11.31 -3.64
C ALA A 80 -0.29 -12.49 -4.33
N SER A 81 -1.56 -12.73 -3.98
CA SER A 81 -2.40 -13.70 -4.67
C SER A 81 -3.06 -13.15 -5.94
N VAL A 82 -2.91 -11.84 -6.21
CA VAL A 82 -3.56 -11.12 -7.32
C VAL A 82 -2.54 -10.42 -8.23
N PHE A 83 -1.49 -9.82 -7.66
CA PHE A 83 -0.46 -9.06 -8.35
C PHE A 83 0.89 -9.75 -8.27
N ASP A 84 1.65 -9.68 -9.36
CA ASP A 84 2.95 -10.35 -9.47
C ASP A 84 4.10 -9.52 -8.86
N SER A 85 3.94 -8.19 -8.80
CA SER A 85 4.93 -7.25 -8.30
C SER A 85 4.34 -6.40 -7.17
N LEU A 86 4.97 -6.48 -5.99
CA LEU A 86 4.59 -5.73 -4.79
C LEU A 86 5.78 -5.00 -4.18
N TYR A 87 5.56 -3.78 -3.71
CA TYR A 87 6.57 -2.94 -3.08
C TYR A 87 6.04 -2.32 -1.79
N LEU A 88 6.91 -2.17 -0.80
CA LEU A 88 6.57 -1.64 0.51
C LEU A 88 7.46 -0.46 0.85
N PHE A 89 6.85 0.65 1.24
CA PHE A 89 7.53 1.85 1.70
C PHE A 89 6.99 2.23 3.09
N PRO A 90 7.58 1.69 4.16
CA PRO A 90 7.31 2.14 5.52
C PRO A 90 7.74 3.59 5.66
N ARG A 91 6.95 4.42 6.35
CA ARG A 91 7.43 5.76 6.71
C ARG A 91 8.62 5.65 7.69
N PRO A 92 9.75 6.33 7.43
CA PRO A 92 10.92 6.23 8.31
C PRO A 92 10.74 7.00 9.63
N TYR A 93 9.87 8.03 9.65
CA TYR A 93 9.68 8.96 10.76
C TYR A 93 8.20 9.26 11.04
N ASP A 94 7.88 9.68 12.27
CA ASP A 94 6.52 10.09 12.69
C ASP A 94 6.10 11.45 12.11
N PHE A 95 7.04 12.30 11.65
CA PHE A 95 6.77 13.67 11.19
C PHE A 95 7.43 14.00 9.85
N GLU A 96 6.85 14.96 9.12
CA GLU A 96 7.32 15.42 7.80
C GLU A 96 8.67 16.13 7.79
N ARG A 97 9.30 16.34 8.95
CA ARG A 97 10.58 17.07 9.06
C ARG A 97 11.83 16.19 9.12
N GLY A 98 11.72 14.86 9.07
CA GLY A 98 12.86 13.96 8.83
C GLY A 98 13.99 13.97 9.87
N GLN A 99 13.74 14.44 11.10
CA GLN A 99 14.80 14.74 12.08
C GLN A 99 14.90 13.76 13.26
N ALA A 100 14.24 12.60 13.19
CA ALA A 100 14.27 11.59 14.25
C ALA A 100 15.15 10.38 13.89
N ALA A 101 15.51 9.56 14.88
CA ALA A 101 16.03 8.23 14.60
C ALA A 101 14.98 7.40 13.83
N PRO A 102 15.41 6.48 12.93
CA PRO A 102 14.47 5.58 12.26
C PRO A 102 13.58 4.84 13.24
N LEU A 103 12.28 4.76 12.91
CA LEU A 103 11.31 4.10 13.78
C LEU A 103 11.57 2.57 13.82
N PRO A 104 11.66 1.93 15.01
CA PRO A 104 11.93 0.50 15.14
C PRO A 104 10.81 -0.34 14.51
N ALA A 105 11.09 -1.45 13.81
CA ALA A 105 10.13 -2.18 12.96
C ALA A 105 8.79 -2.57 13.62
N THR A 106 8.76 -2.72 14.95
CA THR A 106 7.56 -3.06 15.73
C THR A 106 6.64 -1.86 16.03
N ARG A 107 7.06 -0.64 15.69
CA ARG A 107 6.28 0.60 15.86
C ARG A 107 5.27 0.75 14.71
N PRO A 108 3.99 1.05 14.99
CA PRO A 108 2.99 1.24 13.94
C PRO A 108 3.21 2.57 13.22
N ARG A 109 3.02 2.61 11.90
CA ARG A 109 3.21 3.78 11.05
C ARG A 109 2.44 3.64 9.73
N ASN A 110 2.41 4.70 8.93
CA ASN A 110 1.96 4.58 7.53
C ASN A 110 2.97 3.76 6.72
N VAL A 111 2.46 2.74 6.03
CA VAL A 111 3.19 1.87 5.12
C VAL A 111 2.45 1.94 3.79
N MET A 112 3.14 2.41 2.75
CA MET A 112 2.59 2.33 1.40
C MET A 112 2.83 0.93 0.85
N LEU A 113 1.77 0.21 0.55
CA LEU A 113 1.81 -1.01 -0.25
C LEU A 113 1.47 -0.65 -1.69
N ILE A 114 2.38 -0.94 -2.61
CA ILE A 114 2.23 -0.68 -4.03
C ILE A 114 2.18 -2.01 -4.77
N ALA A 115 1.18 -2.19 -5.63
CA ALA A 115 1.03 -3.34 -6.51
C ALA A 115 0.98 -2.91 -7.97
N LEU A 116 1.74 -3.59 -8.84
CA LEU A 116 1.78 -3.30 -10.28
C LEU A 116 0.90 -4.25 -11.08
N ASN A 117 0.15 -3.68 -12.03
CA ASN A 117 -0.56 -4.44 -13.04
C ASN A 117 0.30 -4.63 -14.31
N GLY A 118 1.44 -5.30 -14.15
CA GLY A 118 2.39 -5.53 -15.25
C GLY A 118 3.57 -6.38 -14.81
N SER A 119 4.46 -6.68 -15.76
CA SER A 119 5.65 -7.52 -15.53
C SER A 119 6.89 -6.71 -15.11
N GLU A 120 6.77 -5.39 -14.96
CA GLU A 120 7.89 -4.55 -14.53
C GLU A 120 8.30 -4.92 -13.11
N GLN A 121 9.61 -4.90 -12.87
CA GLN A 121 10.18 -5.08 -11.54
C GLN A 121 11.06 -3.89 -11.18
N TRP A 122 10.73 -3.24 -10.07
CA TRP A 122 11.55 -2.19 -9.49
C TRP A 122 12.59 -2.76 -8.54
N SER A 123 13.80 -2.21 -8.61
CA SER A 123 14.87 -2.49 -7.66
C SER A 123 15.10 -1.28 -6.77
N ALA A 124 15.75 -1.48 -5.61
CA ALA A 124 16.16 -0.38 -4.75
C ALA A 124 17.00 0.67 -5.52
N GLU A 125 17.84 0.20 -6.46
CA GLU A 125 18.66 1.07 -7.31
C GLU A 125 17.80 1.87 -8.30
N SER A 126 16.85 1.25 -9.00
CA SER A 126 16.00 1.94 -9.99
C SER A 126 15.10 2.97 -9.32
N ILE A 127 14.56 2.65 -8.13
CA ILE A 127 13.77 3.55 -7.29
C ILE A 127 14.64 4.74 -6.86
N ALA A 128 15.82 4.48 -6.29
CA ALA A 128 16.72 5.53 -5.81
C ALA A 128 17.17 6.48 -6.93
N LYS A 129 17.47 5.93 -8.12
CA LYS A 129 17.82 6.73 -9.31
C LYS A 129 16.65 7.62 -9.73
N SER A 130 15.45 7.06 -9.82
CA SER A 130 14.26 7.79 -10.24
C SER A 130 13.88 8.89 -9.24
N ALA A 131 13.89 8.58 -7.94
CA ALA A 131 13.59 9.54 -6.88
C ALA A 131 14.56 10.74 -6.88
N ARG A 132 15.87 10.49 -6.99
CA ARG A 132 16.87 11.57 -7.08
C ARG A 132 16.68 12.41 -8.34
N SER A 133 16.34 11.77 -9.47
CA SER A 133 16.06 12.49 -10.72
C SER A 133 14.85 13.42 -10.58
N LEU A 134 13.76 12.94 -9.97
CA LEU A 134 12.55 13.74 -9.73
C LEU A 134 12.84 14.93 -8.78
N GLN A 135 13.62 14.70 -7.72
CA GLN A 135 14.03 15.76 -6.80
C GLN A 135 14.91 16.81 -7.49
N ALA A 136 15.91 16.38 -8.26
CA ALA A 136 16.80 17.28 -9.00
C ALA A 136 16.06 18.10 -10.07
N ALA A 137 15.00 17.53 -10.66
CA ALA A 137 14.13 18.23 -11.61
C ALA A 137 13.17 19.22 -10.95
N GLY A 138 13.13 19.32 -9.62
CA GLY A 138 12.20 20.21 -8.89
C GLY A 138 10.74 19.79 -8.94
N LEU A 139 10.45 18.53 -9.32
CA LEU A 139 9.10 17.99 -9.44
C LEU A 139 8.51 17.49 -8.12
N VAL A 140 9.25 17.63 -7.02
CA VAL A 140 8.91 17.11 -5.71
C VAL A 140 8.96 18.23 -4.69
N HIS A 141 7.89 18.39 -3.93
CA HIS A 141 7.76 19.42 -2.90
C HIS A 141 7.75 18.87 -1.47
N THR A 142 7.54 17.56 -1.29
CA THR A 142 7.53 16.91 0.03
C THR A 142 8.96 16.84 0.59
N PRO A 143 9.25 17.46 1.75
CA PRO A 143 10.61 17.51 2.28
C PRO A 143 11.24 16.14 2.56
N THR A 144 10.42 15.15 2.95
CA THR A 144 10.84 13.79 3.28
C THR A 144 10.79 12.82 2.10
N PHE A 145 10.49 13.29 0.89
CA PHE A 145 10.28 12.42 -0.27
C PHE A 145 11.44 11.47 -0.55
N LEU A 146 12.68 11.98 -0.52
CA LEU A 146 13.83 11.13 -0.81
C LEU A 146 14.00 10.08 0.28
N ASP A 147 13.83 10.44 1.56
CA ASP A 147 13.90 9.49 2.67
C ASP A 147 12.83 8.41 2.55
N ASP A 148 11.61 8.78 2.16
CA ASP A 148 10.51 7.83 1.92
C ASP A 148 10.80 6.87 0.78
N ALA A 149 11.23 7.41 -0.37
CA ALA A 149 11.52 6.61 -1.54
C ALA A 149 12.72 5.67 -1.32
N LEU A 150 13.71 6.12 -0.53
CA LEU A 150 14.88 5.31 -0.18
C LEU A 150 14.58 4.32 0.95
N ASN A 151 13.54 4.51 1.75
CA ASN A 151 13.09 3.56 2.76
C ASN A 151 12.25 2.41 2.15
N PHE A 152 12.65 1.93 0.99
CA PHE A 152 12.08 0.77 0.33
C PHE A 152 12.41 -0.51 1.13
N TYR A 153 11.39 -1.26 1.52
CA TYR A 153 11.56 -2.49 2.29
C TYR A 153 11.92 -3.67 1.38
N VAL A 154 13.14 -4.20 1.57
CA VAL A 154 13.67 -5.37 0.84
C VAL A 154 13.63 -6.67 1.63
N GLY A 155 13.11 -6.64 2.86
CA GLY A 155 13.04 -7.81 3.73
C GLY A 155 11.94 -8.80 3.33
N ARG A 156 11.94 -9.98 3.96
CA ARG A 156 10.87 -10.96 3.80
C ARG A 156 9.80 -10.76 4.87
N LEU A 157 8.56 -10.55 4.45
CA LEU A 157 7.41 -10.64 5.35
C LEU A 157 7.03 -12.11 5.57
N ARG A 158 6.91 -12.50 6.84
CA ARG A 158 6.35 -13.79 7.23
C ARG A 158 4.83 -13.81 6.99
N THR A 159 4.31 -14.77 6.23
CA THR A 159 2.87 -14.79 5.85
C THR A 159 2.16 -16.13 6.13
N ASP A 160 2.85 -17.11 6.71
CA ASP A 160 2.33 -18.43 7.04
C ASP A 160 1.32 -18.42 8.20
N ASP A 161 1.47 -17.50 9.15
CA ASP A 161 0.67 -17.35 10.38
C ASP A 161 -0.47 -16.32 10.27
N VAL A 162 -0.71 -15.76 9.08
CA VAL A 162 -1.75 -14.76 8.84
C VAL A 162 -2.73 -15.21 7.76
N PRO A 163 -4.01 -14.82 7.85
CA PRO A 163 -5.01 -15.27 6.90
C PRO A 163 -4.83 -14.62 5.52
N LEU A 164 -5.31 -15.32 4.49
CA LEU A 164 -5.67 -14.69 3.23
C LEU A 164 -7.02 -13.98 3.46
N LEU A 165 -7.11 -12.69 3.11
CA LEU A 165 -8.34 -11.92 3.28
C LEU A 165 -9.26 -12.16 2.08
N THR A 166 -10.47 -12.64 2.35
CA THR A 166 -11.49 -12.90 1.33
C THR A 166 -12.81 -12.29 1.77
N ASP A 167 -13.75 -12.10 0.85
CA ASP A 167 -15.11 -11.62 1.17
C ASP A 167 -15.80 -12.50 2.23
N ASN A 168 -15.46 -13.79 2.30
CA ASN A 168 -16.02 -14.73 3.28
C ASN A 168 -15.24 -14.75 4.61
N TYR A 169 -14.01 -14.22 4.65
CA TYR A 169 -13.16 -14.24 5.84
C TYR A 169 -12.09 -13.14 5.79
N ALA A 170 -12.34 -12.04 6.49
CA ALA A 170 -11.41 -10.92 6.63
C ALA A 170 -11.52 -10.30 8.04
N PRO A 171 -10.92 -10.90 9.08
CA PRO A 171 -11.08 -10.49 10.48
C PRO A 171 -10.22 -9.26 10.84
N ILE A 172 -10.13 -8.27 9.97
CA ILE A 172 -9.21 -7.13 10.10
C ILE A 172 -9.54 -6.25 11.32
N ASP A 173 -10.80 -6.21 11.74
CA ASP A 173 -11.25 -5.46 12.92
C ASP A 173 -10.70 -6.04 14.23
N THR A 174 -10.21 -7.29 14.19
CA THR A 174 -9.61 -7.98 15.35
C THR A 174 -8.08 -7.91 15.35
N MET A 175 -7.47 -7.36 14.30
CA MET A 175 -6.02 -7.25 14.21
C MET A 175 -5.55 -5.98 14.91
N ALA A 176 -4.56 -6.12 15.79
CA ALA A 176 -3.96 -4.98 16.48
C ALA A 176 -3.01 -4.23 15.54
N PHE A 177 -3.03 -2.90 15.64
CA PHE A 177 -2.08 -2.00 14.97
C PHE A 177 -0.97 -1.58 15.89
#